data_AF-A0A3M1RML9-F1
#
_entry.id   AF-A0A3M1RML9-F1
#
_cell.length_a   1.000
_cell.length_b   1.000
_cell.length_c   1.000
_cell.angle_alpha   90.00
_cell.angle_beta   90.00
_cell.angle_gamma   90.00
#
_symmetry.space_group_name_H-M   'P 1'
#
loop_
_entity.id
_entity.type
_entity.pdbx_description
1 polymer ?
#
loop_
_entity_poly.entity_id
_entity_poly.type
_entity_poly.pdbx_seq_one_letter_code
_entity_poly.pdbx_strand_id
1 'polypeptide(L)'
;MRTDEDVKKDIMQIKNLFNRLRVMKEREIVMTRLGKMINPGEIREMNELASNIEAIIRRNTSIVNFRTRKLFEAEKYNYEMTVKSWENRKKMALAALERNLKEKDKETK
;
A
#
# COMPACT_ATOMS: atom_id res chain seq x y z
N MET A 1 -18.89 7.79 -21.03
CA MET A 1 -18.37 8.72 -19.99
C MET A 1 -18.95 8.28 -18.67
N ARG A 2 -18.16 8.17 -17.58
CA ARG A 2 -18.68 7.69 -16.29
C ARG A 2 -19.43 8.81 -15.57
N THR A 3 -20.45 8.44 -14.81
CA THR A 3 -21.26 9.40 -14.05
C THR A 3 -20.55 9.81 -12.75
N ASP A 4 -20.97 10.93 -12.16
CA ASP A 4 -20.46 11.37 -10.85
C ASP A 4 -20.72 10.34 -9.74
N GLU A 5 -21.84 9.62 -9.80
CA GLU A 5 -22.18 8.58 -8.83
C GLU A 5 -21.24 7.38 -8.95
N ASP A 6 -20.89 6.99 -10.17
CA ASP A 6 -19.93 5.93 -10.42
C ASP A 6 -18.55 6.25 -9.83
N VAL A 7 -18.09 7.50 -9.99
CA VAL A 7 -16.81 7.93 -9.45
C VAL A 7 -16.84 7.99 -7.93
N LYS A 8 -17.97 8.40 -7.32
CA LYS A 8 -18.13 8.36 -5.85
C LYS A 8 -18.09 6.93 -5.30
N LYS A 9 -18.74 5.97 -5.98
CA LYS A 9 -18.65 4.54 -5.62
C LYS A 9 -17.21 4.05 -5.72
N ASP A 10 -16.49 4.44 -6.76
CA ASP A 10 -15.08 4.11 -6.94
C ASP A 10 -14.19 4.68 -5.84
N ILE A 11 -14.41 5.93 -5.42
CA ILE A 11 -13.72 6.54 -4.28
C ILE A 11 -13.94 5.71 -3.00
N MET A 12 -15.18 5.28 -2.74
CA MET A 12 -15.48 4.43 -1.59
C MET A 12 -14.80 3.06 -1.69
N GLN A 13 -14.77 2.46 -2.87
CA GLN A 13 -14.05 1.20 -3.11
C GLN A 13 -12.55 1.35 -2.86
N ILE A 14 -11.93 2.42 -3.36
CA ILE A 14 -10.51 2.73 -3.10
C ILE A 14 -10.27 2.80 -1.58
N LYS A 15 -11.09 3.56 -0.84
CA LYS A 15 -10.94 3.70 0.62
C LYS A 15 -10.97 2.36 1.35
N ASN A 16 -11.93 1.50 1.01
CA ASN A 16 -12.10 0.21 1.67
C ASN A 16 -10.92 -0.73 1.38
N LEU A 17 -10.54 -0.84 0.10
CA LEU A 17 -9.39 -1.67 -0.31
C LEU A 17 -8.09 -1.15 0.32
N PHE A 18 -7.90 0.17 0.31
CA PHE A 18 -6.70 0.80 0.81
C PHE A 18 -6.55 0.67 2.33
N ASN A 19 -7.64 0.77 3.10
CA ASN A 19 -7.61 0.54 4.54
C ASN A 19 -7.19 -0.90 4.88
N ARG A 20 -7.70 -1.89 4.14
CA ARG A 20 -7.29 -3.30 4.31
C ARG A 20 -5.82 -3.49 3.95
N LEU A 21 -5.40 -2.99 2.79
CA LEU A 21 -4.01 -3.05 2.35
C LEU A 21 -3.06 -2.41 3.35
N ARG A 22 -3.46 -1.27 3.95
CA ARG A 22 -2.67 -0.56 4.96
C ARG A 22 -2.35 -1.44 6.16
N VAL A 23 -3.35 -2.09 6.74
CA VAL A 23 -3.14 -2.96 7.91
C VAL A 23 -2.15 -4.09 7.57
N MET A 24 -2.29 -4.70 6.40
CA MET A 24 -1.41 -5.79 5.97
C MET A 24 0.02 -5.30 5.70
N LYS A 25 0.19 -4.13 5.08
CA LYS A 25 1.51 -3.53 4.80
C LYS A 25 2.24 -3.12 6.08
N GLU A 26 1.52 -2.57 7.07
CA GLU A 26 2.11 -2.26 8.37
C GLU A 26 2.59 -3.54 9.07
N ARG A 27 1.78 -4.60 9.03
CA ARG A 27 2.17 -5.91 9.55
C ARG A 27 3.41 -6.47 8.83
N GLU A 28 3.51 -6.29 7.51
CA GLU A 28 4.67 -6.72 6.70
C GLU A 28 5.96 -6.08 7.20
N ILE A 29 5.91 -4.78 7.45
CA ILE A 29 7.06 -4.02 7.96
C ILE A 29 7.44 -4.51 9.36
N VAL A 30 6.46 -4.75 10.24
CA VAL A 30 6.74 -5.29 11.59
C VAL A 30 7.38 -6.67 11.52
N MET A 31 6.84 -7.59 10.72
CA MET A 31 7.40 -8.93 10.57
C MET A 31 8.83 -8.89 10.02
N THR A 32 9.08 -8.00 9.05
CA THR A 32 10.40 -7.76 8.50
C THR A 32 11.40 -7.36 9.58
N ARG A 33 11.03 -6.45 10.50
CA ARG A 33 11.90 -6.05 11.63
C ARG A 33 12.24 -7.21 12.57
N LEU A 34 11.34 -8.17 12.69
CA LEU A 34 11.52 -9.37 13.52
C LEU A 34 12.29 -10.49 12.79
N GLY A 35 12.72 -10.27 11.54
CA GLY A 35 13.32 -11.30 10.70
C GLY A 35 12.36 -12.43 10.32
N LYS A 36 11.04 -12.16 10.39
CA LYS A 36 9.99 -13.13 10.03
C LYS A 36 9.37 -12.79 8.69
N MET A 37 8.95 -13.81 7.96
CA MET A 37 8.19 -13.64 6.72
C MET A 37 6.69 -13.62 7.01
N ILE A 38 5.96 -12.81 6.24
CA ILE A 38 4.50 -12.90 6.13
C ILE A 38 4.12 -14.16 5.34
N ASN A 39 2.94 -14.71 5.63
CA ASN A 39 2.42 -15.87 4.93
C ASN A 39 2.27 -15.57 3.41
N PRO A 40 2.71 -16.47 2.51
CA PRO A 40 2.52 -16.30 1.06
C PRO A 40 1.06 -16.00 0.63
N GLY A 41 0.07 -16.50 1.36
CA GLY A 41 -1.34 -16.17 1.12
C GLY A 41 -1.66 -14.70 1.36
N GLU A 42 -1.12 -14.11 2.44
CA GLU A 42 -1.29 -12.69 2.75
C GLU A 42 -0.57 -11.82 1.73
N ILE A 43 0.60 -12.23 1.22
CA ILE A 43 1.31 -11.51 0.15
C ILE A 43 0.47 -11.48 -1.13
N ARG A 44 -0.15 -12.61 -1.50
CA ARG A 44 -1.05 -12.68 -2.67
C ARG A 44 -2.23 -11.72 -2.52
N GLU A 45 -2.90 -11.76 -1.36
CA GLU A 45 -4.01 -10.86 -1.06
C GLU A 45 -3.59 -9.38 -1.12
N MET A 46 -2.41 -9.02 -0.58
CA MET A 46 -1.90 -7.65 -0.66
C MET A 46 -1.70 -7.20 -2.12
N ASN A 47 -1.17 -8.07 -2.97
CA ASN A 47 -0.98 -7.78 -4.39
C ASN A 47 -2.31 -7.64 -5.13
N GLU A 48 -3.30 -8.47 -4.80
CA GLU A 48 -4.65 -8.37 -5.36
C GLU A 48 -5.33 -7.06 -4.95
N LEU A 49 -5.23 -6.67 -3.67
CA LEU A 49 -5.77 -5.40 -3.19
C LEU A 49 -5.13 -4.20 -3.91
N ALA A 50 -3.81 -4.19 -4.06
CA ALA A 50 -3.09 -3.14 -4.78
C ALA A 50 -3.50 -3.07 -6.26
N SER A 51 -3.54 -4.23 -6.93
CA SER A 51 -3.98 -4.33 -8.33
C SER A 51 -5.41 -3.82 -8.54
N ASN A 52 -6.33 -4.16 -7.62
CA ASN A 52 -7.70 -3.68 -7.67
C ASN A 52 -7.78 -2.16 -7.51
N ILE A 53 -7.03 -1.56 -6.57
CA ILE A 53 -6.97 -0.11 -6.42
C ILE A 53 -6.44 0.54 -7.70
N GLU A 54 -5.34 0.03 -8.27
CA GLU A 54 -4.78 0.55 -9.51
C GLU A 54 -5.72 0.42 -10.70
N ALA A 55 -6.50 -0.66 -10.79
CA ALA A 55 -7.51 -0.83 -11.82
C ALA A 55 -8.62 0.23 -11.70
N ILE A 56 -9.05 0.55 -10.48
CA ILE A 56 -10.00 1.64 -10.21
C ILE A 56 -9.37 3.00 -10.59
N ILE A 57 -8.09 3.21 -10.29
CA ILE A 57 -7.38 4.44 -10.67
C ILE A 57 -7.34 4.56 -12.20
N ARG A 58 -6.91 3.51 -12.90
CA ARG A 58 -6.76 3.48 -14.36
C ARG A 58 -8.08 3.66 -15.11
N ARG A 59 -9.22 3.19 -14.59
CA ARG A 59 -10.52 3.33 -15.27
C ARG A 59 -11.17 4.71 -15.15
N ASN A 60 -10.64 5.60 -14.31
CA ASN A 60 -11.17 6.96 -14.11
C ASN A 60 -10.23 8.02 -14.72
N THR A 61 -9.92 7.88 -16.01
CA THR A 61 -9.02 8.80 -16.73
C THR A 61 -9.63 10.16 -17.07
N SER A 62 -10.97 10.26 -17.10
CA SER A 62 -11.68 11.48 -17.50
C SER A 62 -12.90 11.70 -16.61
N ILE A 63 -12.74 12.60 -15.64
CA ILE A 63 -13.80 13.04 -14.72
C ILE A 63 -14.13 14.50 -15.04
N VAL A 64 -15.34 14.76 -15.53
CA VAL A 64 -15.77 16.10 -15.97
C VAL A 64 -16.04 17.01 -14.78
N ASN A 65 -16.75 16.51 -13.77
CA ASN A 65 -17.11 17.29 -12.61
C ASN A 65 -15.87 17.65 -11.78
N PHE A 66 -15.63 18.96 -11.63
CA PHE A 66 -14.47 19.47 -10.92
C PHE A 66 -14.38 19.00 -9.47
N ARG A 67 -15.50 18.98 -8.74
CA ARG A 67 -15.54 18.58 -7.32
C ARG A 67 -15.25 17.09 -7.18
N THR A 68 -15.91 16.27 -7.99
CA THR A 68 -15.70 14.81 -8.01
C THR A 68 -14.26 14.47 -8.39
N ARG A 69 -13.70 15.16 -9.40
CA ARG A 69 -12.30 15.00 -9.81
C ARG A 69 -11.32 15.32 -8.69
N LYS A 70 -11.52 16.42 -7.96
CA LYS A 70 -10.67 16.77 -6.81
C LYS A 70 -10.68 15.71 -5.72
N LEU A 71 -11.86 15.17 -5.38
CA LEU A 71 -11.97 14.10 -4.39
C LEU A 71 -11.24 12.83 -4.84
N PHE A 72 -11.39 12.46 -6.11
CA PHE A 72 -10.72 11.31 -6.67
C PHE A 72 -9.19 11.46 -6.67
N GLU A 73 -8.67 12.59 -7.17
CA GLU A 73 -7.24 12.86 -7.20
C GLU A 73 -6.62 12.91 -5.79
N ALA A 74 -7.35 13.41 -4.79
CA ALA A 74 -6.88 13.39 -3.40
C ALA A 74 -6.67 11.96 -2.88
N GLU A 75 -7.61 11.05 -3.15
CA GLU A 75 -7.49 9.65 -2.74
C GLU A 75 -6.39 8.91 -3.51
N LYS A 76 -6.29 9.14 -4.82
CA LYS A 76 -5.20 8.62 -5.65
C LYS A 76 -3.83 9.05 -5.12
N TYR A 77 -3.66 10.34 -4.85
CA TYR A 77 -2.41 10.89 -4.32
C TYR A 77 -2.07 10.28 -2.95
N ASN A 78 -3.06 10.17 -2.07
CA ASN A 78 -2.90 9.54 -0.76
C ASN A 78 -2.41 8.08 -0.86
N TYR A 79 -2.99 7.31 -1.78
CA TYR A 79 -2.55 5.95 -2.08
C TYR A 79 -1.10 5.92 -2.57
N GLU A 80 -0.77 6.68 -3.62
CA GLU A 80 0.56 6.69 -4.23
C GLU A 80 1.67 7.10 -3.26
N MET A 81 1.42 8.12 -2.45
CA MET A 81 2.38 8.58 -1.42
C MET A 81 2.59 7.54 -0.33
N THR A 82 1.51 6.88 0.09
CA THR A 82 1.58 5.86 1.13
C THR A 82 2.31 4.61 0.66
N VAL A 83 2.09 4.17 -0.58
CA VAL A 83 2.83 3.04 -1.18
C VAL A 83 4.33 3.29 -1.17
N LYS A 84 4.76 4.48 -1.63
CA LYS A 84 6.17 4.90 -1.57
C LYS A 84 6.71 4.89 -0.13
N SER A 85 5.92 5.36 0.83
CA SER A 85 6.28 5.35 2.25
C SER A 85 6.48 3.92 2.77
N TRP A 86 5.60 2.97 2.43
CA TRP A 86 5.75 1.57 2.84
C TRP A 86 7.00 0.92 2.27
N GLU A 87 7.31 1.14 0.99
CA GLU A 87 8.53 0.61 0.38
C GLU A 87 9.78 1.12 1.11
N ASN A 88 9.84 2.42 1.40
CA ASN A 88 10.96 3.02 2.12
C ASN A 88 11.08 2.45 3.54
N ARG A 89 9.96 2.34 4.27
CA ARG A 89 9.95 1.80 5.64
C ARG A 89 10.33 0.32 5.68
N LYS A 90 9.92 -0.47 4.69
CA LYS A 90 10.33 -1.88 4.55
C LYS A 90 11.83 -1.98 4.26
N LYS A 91 12.38 -1.16 3.35
CA LYS A 91 13.82 -1.11 3.09
C LYS A 91 14.62 -0.76 4.34
N MET A 92 14.18 0.22 5.11
CA MET A 92 14.82 0.58 6.39
C MET A 92 14.76 -0.57 7.40
N ALA A 93 13.62 -1.28 7.49
CA ALA A 93 13.48 -2.44 8.37
C ALA A 93 14.46 -3.56 8.00
N LEU A 94 14.65 -3.84 6.70
CA LEU A 94 15.64 -4.82 6.22
C LEU A 94 17.07 -4.40 6.58
N ALA A 95 17.44 -3.15 6.29
CA ALA A 95 18.77 -2.65 6.60
C ALA A 95 19.09 -2.69 8.10
N ALA A 96 18.10 -2.42 8.96
CA ALA A 96 18.27 -2.53 10.41
C ALA A 96 18.45 -3.99 10.85
N LEU A 97 17.64 -4.91 10.31
CA LEU A 97 17.78 -6.33 10.58
C LEU A 97 19.17 -6.85 10.19
N GLU A 98 19.67 -6.51 9.01
CA GLU A 98 20.99 -6.91 8.52
C GLU A 98 22.13 -6.42 9.43
N ARG A 99 22.04 -5.19 9.97
CA ARG A 99 23.01 -4.67 10.94
C ARG A 99 22.99 -5.47 12.23
N ASN A 100 21.81 -5.72 12.78
CA ASN A 100 21.65 -6.46 14.03
C ASN A 100 22.17 -7.91 13.91
N LEU A 101 21.98 -8.55 12.75
CA LEU A 101 22.53 -9.90 12.50
C LEU A 101 24.06 -9.87 12.46
N LYS A 102 24.66 -8.90 11.77
CA LYS A 102 26.13 -8.74 11.70
C LYS A 102 26.76 -8.44 13.05
N GLU A 103 26.08 -7.70 13.92
CA GLU A 103 26.56 -7.41 15.28
C GLU A 103 26.55 -8.67 16.14
N LYS A 104 25.46 -9.45 16.11
CA LYS A 104 25.38 -10.74 16.81
C LYS A 104 26.50 -11.71 16.38
N ASP A 105 26.74 -11.82 15.08
CA ASP A 105 27.80 -12.71 14.56
C ASP A 105 29.21 -12.33 15.05
N LYS A 106 29.45 -11.06 15.39
CA LYS A 106 30.72 -10.57 15.96
C LYS A 106 30.83 -10.85 17.46
N GLU A 107 29.72 -10.89 18.19
CA GLU A 107 29.71 -11.19 19.63
C GLU A 107 29.84 -12.69 19.91
N THR A 108 29.45 -13.55 18.97
CA THR A 108 29.56 -15.02 19.08
C THR A 108 30.87 -15.63 18.55
N LYS A 109 31.83 -14.80 18.09
CA LYS A 109 33.17 -15.22 17.64
C LYS A 109 34.25 -14.73 18.60
#